data_AF-A0A5C5VXR8-F1
#
_entry.id   AF-A0A5C5VXR8-F1
#
_cell.length_a   1.000
_cell.length_b   1.000
_cell.length_c   1.000
_cell.angle_alpha   90.00
_cell.angle_beta   90.00
_cell.angle_gamma   90.00
#
_symmetry.space_group_name_H-M   'P 1'
#
loop_
_entity.id
_entity.type
_entity.pdbx_description
1 polymer ?
#
loop_
_entity_poly.entity_id
_entity_poly.type
_entity_poly.pdbx_seq_one_letter_code
_entity_poly.pdbx_strand_id
1 'polypeptide(L)'
;MPTLPLPCLATATHPTFVGKLALSLVATAAALAYAPPAKAINLVLDYTYDTNGFFNPGTTAGQQARATVSAAASFLSNLLEDSFPEVTAPDPFVSTAPGQPTLTLTFDWTRNFFHPGTGALLTLPGGTVAADDYVIYVGGRPLPGSTLGNGGPGGWGTNSTGTYYSSPANINAVNDISNAFVGLLTNRSQADGDFGGWGGALTFDSDVNWNRNHLVSPSGSQSDLYSVALHELVHALGIGGYKPSDPTEWQMNFNAAQTAFVGSAAVAAYGSAVPLSPDRGHWLEGTDSTVFGSLTLQESLMDPSITTGTRKQLTLLDAAGMIDIGWEITLPGTVLAGDYNNDLVVDVADYTVWRDNLGGASPIGSYAEWVANYGATAGVSLAVPEPLTLLLALLAVVGRPRR
;
A
#
# COMPACT_ATOMS: atom_id res chain seq x y z
N MET A 1 -15.94 -46.63 -72.95
CA MET A 1 -14.75 -46.39 -73.79
C MET A 1 -15.21 -46.05 -75.20
N PRO A 2 -14.54 -45.18 -75.98
CA PRO A 2 -13.79 -43.94 -75.69
C PRO A 2 -14.41 -42.74 -76.45
N THR A 3 -14.20 -41.45 -76.11
CA THR A 3 -13.16 -40.55 -76.67
C THR A 3 -13.46 -39.10 -76.21
N LEU A 4 -12.42 -38.30 -75.94
CA LEU A 4 -12.45 -36.87 -75.60
C LEU A 4 -12.83 -35.98 -76.81
N PRO A 5 -13.26 -34.71 -76.59
CA PRO A 5 -12.36 -33.60 -76.99
C PRO A 5 -12.37 -32.33 -76.10
N LEU A 6 -11.17 -31.71 -76.04
CA LEU A 6 -10.70 -30.30 -76.02
C LEU A 6 -11.56 -29.07 -75.56
N PRO A 7 -10.90 -27.96 -75.13
CA PRO A 7 -11.47 -26.88 -74.30
C PRO A 7 -11.93 -25.63 -75.08
N CYS A 8 -12.71 -24.76 -74.44
CA CYS A 8 -13.08 -23.44 -74.96
C CYS A 8 -12.71 -22.32 -73.98
N LEU A 9 -12.16 -21.24 -74.54
CA LEU A 9 -11.65 -20.02 -73.91
C LEU A 9 -12.69 -18.90 -74.13
N ALA A 10 -12.98 -18.06 -73.14
CA ALA A 10 -13.55 -16.74 -73.40
C ALA A 10 -13.10 -15.70 -72.36
N THR A 11 -12.46 -14.68 -72.93
CA THR A 11 -11.91 -13.42 -72.44
C THR A 11 -12.81 -12.57 -71.53
N ALA A 12 -12.25 -12.03 -70.45
CA ALA A 12 -12.81 -10.92 -69.68
C ALA A 12 -12.02 -9.63 -69.94
N THR A 13 -12.76 -8.54 -70.20
CA THR A 13 -12.31 -7.21 -70.61
C THR A 13 -12.07 -6.27 -69.42
N HIS A 14 -10.99 -5.48 -69.48
CA HIS A 14 -10.85 -4.20 -68.75
C HIS A 14 -11.75 -3.11 -69.40
N PRO A 15 -12.23 -2.10 -68.66
CA PRO A 15 -11.43 -0.87 -68.49
C PRO A 15 -11.54 -0.17 -67.12
N THR A 16 -10.66 0.80 -66.99
CA THR A 16 -10.21 1.58 -65.83
C THR A 16 -11.02 2.85 -65.54
N PHE A 17 -11.00 3.22 -64.25
CA PHE A 17 -10.73 4.56 -63.69
C PHE A 17 -11.86 5.58 -63.39
N VAL A 18 -11.89 5.92 -62.08
CA VAL A 18 -12.27 7.17 -61.37
C VAL A 18 -13.73 7.45 -61.02
N GLY A 19 -14.05 7.21 -59.74
CA GLY A 19 -15.08 7.91 -58.97
C GLY A 19 -14.75 7.76 -57.49
N LYS A 20 -14.27 8.83 -56.87
CA LYS A 20 -13.59 8.85 -55.55
C LYS A 20 -14.51 8.48 -54.39
N LEU A 21 -13.93 7.69 -53.48
CA LEU A 21 -14.36 7.38 -52.11
C LEU A 21 -15.03 8.56 -51.40
N ALA A 22 -16.26 8.35 -50.95
CA ALA A 22 -16.90 9.14 -49.90
C ALA A 22 -17.73 8.19 -49.01
N LEU A 23 -17.07 7.22 -48.37
CA LEU A 23 -17.68 6.44 -47.29
C LEU A 23 -16.59 5.67 -46.54
N SER A 24 -16.06 6.26 -45.47
CA SER A 24 -15.37 5.57 -44.35
C SER A 24 -14.66 6.63 -43.51
N LEU A 25 -15.35 7.28 -42.56
CA LEU A 25 -14.68 7.91 -41.41
C LEU A 25 -15.67 8.36 -40.32
N VAL A 26 -16.54 7.49 -39.80
CA VAL A 26 -17.17 7.74 -38.48
C VAL A 26 -17.30 6.40 -37.77
N ALA A 27 -16.89 6.39 -36.50
CA ALA A 27 -16.91 5.27 -35.53
C ALA A 27 -15.64 4.41 -35.44
N THR A 28 -14.46 5.02 -35.32
CA THR A 28 -13.33 4.39 -34.61
C THR A 28 -12.38 5.43 -34.02
N ALA A 29 -12.83 6.19 -33.01
CA ALA A 29 -11.94 6.97 -32.12
C ALA A 29 -12.77 7.64 -31.01
N ALA A 30 -13.13 6.90 -29.96
CA ALA A 30 -13.46 7.46 -28.63
C ALA A 30 -13.62 6.34 -27.60
N ALA A 31 -12.59 5.50 -27.47
CA ALA A 31 -12.30 4.84 -26.21
C ALA A 31 -10.85 5.22 -25.87
N LEU A 32 -10.62 6.51 -25.65
CA LEU A 32 -9.55 6.87 -24.74
C LEU A 32 -10.00 6.29 -23.41
N ALA A 33 -9.36 5.18 -23.02
CA ALA A 33 -9.42 4.72 -21.65
C ALA A 33 -9.06 5.92 -20.78
N TYR A 34 -10.06 6.49 -20.10
CA TYR A 34 -9.80 7.21 -18.87
C TYR A 34 -9.39 6.13 -17.89
N ALA A 35 -8.14 5.67 -17.96
CA ALA A 35 -7.55 4.98 -16.84
C ALA A 35 -7.51 6.07 -15.75
N PRO A 36 -8.24 5.91 -14.63
CA PRO A 36 -7.97 6.77 -13.49
C PRO A 36 -6.45 6.70 -13.21
N PRO A 37 -5.82 7.78 -12.71
CA PRO A 37 -4.46 7.64 -12.20
C PRO A 37 -4.45 6.43 -11.28
N ALA A 38 -3.48 5.53 -11.47
CA ALA A 38 -3.34 4.38 -10.60
C ALA A 38 -3.06 4.91 -9.19
N LYS A 39 -4.09 4.89 -8.33
CA LYS A 39 -3.92 5.18 -6.91
C LYS A 39 -3.30 3.94 -6.30
N ALA A 40 -2.00 3.98 -6.07
CA ALA A 40 -1.30 2.90 -5.41
C ALA A 40 0.03 3.42 -4.87
N ILE A 41 0.26 3.19 -3.58
CA ILE A 41 1.54 3.47 -2.97
C ILE A 41 2.57 2.45 -3.46
N ASN A 42 3.69 2.94 -3.96
CA ASN A 42 4.78 2.13 -4.46
C ASN A 42 5.89 2.00 -3.41
N LEU A 43 6.02 0.80 -2.83
CA LEU A 43 7.11 0.52 -1.87
C LEU A 43 8.43 0.31 -2.62
N VAL A 44 9.23 1.38 -2.71
CA VAL A 44 10.50 1.40 -3.45
C VAL A 44 11.63 0.87 -2.56
N LEU A 45 12.12 -0.32 -2.87
CA LEU A 45 13.22 -0.95 -2.13
C LEU A 45 14.58 -0.45 -2.62
N ASP A 46 15.33 0.21 -1.73
CA ASP A 46 16.69 0.70 -1.96
C ASP A 46 17.69 -0.12 -1.13
N TYR A 47 18.65 -0.76 -1.80
CA TYR A 47 19.65 -1.63 -1.17
C TYR A 47 21.03 -0.96 -1.00
N THR A 48 21.12 0.36 -1.19
CA THR A 48 22.37 1.13 -1.14
C THR A 48 23.12 0.95 0.18
N TYR A 49 22.40 0.71 1.28
CA TYR A 49 22.95 0.57 2.63
C TYR A 49 23.01 -0.88 3.14
N ASP A 50 22.89 -1.88 2.26
CA ASP A 50 23.18 -3.29 2.55
C ASP A 50 24.70 -3.56 2.59
N THR A 51 25.39 -2.92 3.54
CA THR A 51 26.86 -2.94 3.60
C THR A 51 27.47 -4.30 3.95
N ASN A 52 26.66 -5.23 4.45
CA ASN A 52 27.09 -6.59 4.81
C ASN A 52 26.71 -7.63 3.75
N GLY A 53 26.02 -7.24 2.68
CA GLY A 53 25.73 -8.10 1.52
C GLY A 53 24.66 -9.16 1.76
N PHE A 54 23.72 -8.95 2.69
CA PHE A 54 22.59 -9.86 2.89
C PHE A 54 21.75 -10.00 1.61
N PHE A 55 21.65 -8.90 0.86
CA PHE A 55 20.99 -8.76 -0.42
C PHE A 55 21.99 -8.62 -1.57
N ASN A 56 23.17 -9.25 -1.47
CA ASN A 56 24.16 -9.18 -2.55
C ASN A 56 23.61 -9.82 -3.85
N PRO A 57 23.39 -9.04 -4.93
CA PRO A 57 22.79 -9.55 -6.16
C PRO A 57 23.72 -10.50 -6.93
N GLY A 58 25.01 -10.56 -6.58
CA GLY A 58 25.97 -11.52 -7.13
C GLY A 58 25.88 -12.93 -6.52
N THR A 59 25.00 -13.16 -5.54
CA THR A 59 24.84 -14.47 -4.89
C THR A 59 23.42 -14.99 -5.01
N THR A 60 23.24 -16.32 -5.08
CA THR A 60 21.91 -16.94 -5.11
C THR A 60 21.08 -16.57 -3.88
N ALA A 61 21.71 -16.56 -2.70
CA ALA A 61 21.03 -16.20 -1.46
C ALA A 61 20.54 -14.75 -1.46
N GLY A 62 21.37 -13.79 -1.91
CA GLY A 62 20.99 -12.40 -1.99
C GLY A 62 19.93 -12.13 -3.07
N GLN A 63 19.98 -12.84 -4.21
CA GLN A 63 18.93 -12.78 -5.24
C GLN A 63 17.58 -13.29 -4.69
N GLN A 64 17.58 -14.42 -3.98
CA GLN A 64 16.38 -14.94 -3.33
C GLN A 64 15.84 -13.97 -2.27
N ALA A 65 16.72 -13.39 -1.44
CA ALA A 65 16.33 -12.40 -0.45
C ALA A 65 15.67 -11.17 -1.11
N ARG A 66 16.26 -10.61 -2.17
CA ARG A 66 15.68 -9.49 -2.92
C ARG A 66 14.32 -9.84 -3.52
N ALA A 67 14.20 -11.01 -4.15
CA ALA A 67 12.94 -11.47 -4.73
C ALA A 67 11.85 -11.62 -3.66
N THR A 68 12.22 -12.10 -2.47
CA THR A 68 11.29 -12.30 -1.35
C THR A 68 10.83 -11.00 -0.72
N VAL A 69 11.73 -10.05 -0.43
CA VAL A 69 11.32 -8.74 0.11
C VAL A 69 10.56 -7.94 -0.95
N SER A 70 10.92 -8.05 -2.23
CA SER A 70 10.16 -7.46 -3.33
C SER A 70 8.76 -8.04 -3.46
N ALA A 71 8.57 -9.35 -3.24
CA ALA A 71 7.25 -9.97 -3.24
C ALA A 71 6.38 -9.47 -2.07
N ALA A 72 6.96 -9.30 -0.88
CA ALA A 72 6.26 -8.73 0.27
C ALA A 72 5.87 -7.26 0.01
N ALA A 73 6.80 -6.46 -0.51
CA ALA A 73 6.56 -5.06 -0.85
C ALA A 73 5.49 -4.89 -1.95
N SER A 74 5.53 -5.74 -2.98
CA SER A 74 4.54 -5.73 -4.07
C SER A 74 3.15 -6.13 -3.56
N PHE A 75 3.07 -7.11 -2.66
CA PHE A 75 1.80 -7.52 -2.05
C PHE A 75 1.14 -6.34 -1.32
N LEU A 76 1.88 -5.60 -0.49
CA LEU A 76 1.36 -4.43 0.22
C LEU A 76 1.08 -3.25 -0.74
N SER A 77 1.94 -2.99 -1.73
CA SER A 77 1.72 -1.93 -2.72
C SER A 77 0.43 -2.13 -3.52
N ASN A 78 0.06 -3.39 -3.80
CA ASN A 78 -1.20 -3.72 -4.48
C ASN A 78 -2.43 -3.61 -3.57
N LEU A 79 -2.23 -3.52 -2.25
CA LEU A 79 -3.30 -3.44 -1.26
C LEU A 79 -3.67 -1.99 -0.94
N LEU A 80 -2.69 -1.10 -0.96
CA LEU A 80 -2.84 0.32 -0.62
C LEU A 80 -3.43 1.10 -1.79
N GLU A 81 -4.58 1.71 -1.58
CA GLU A 81 -5.31 2.50 -2.58
C GLU A 81 -5.10 4.00 -2.42
N ASP A 82 -4.25 4.41 -1.47
CA ASP A 82 -3.90 5.79 -1.21
C ASP A 82 -3.17 6.43 -2.39
N SER A 83 -3.13 7.77 -2.38
CA SER A 83 -2.25 8.52 -3.26
C SER A 83 -1.55 9.62 -2.49
N PHE A 84 -0.24 9.71 -2.71
CA PHE A 84 0.60 10.69 -2.04
C PHE A 84 1.10 11.76 -3.02
N PRO A 85 1.06 13.05 -2.62
CA PRO A 85 1.75 14.09 -3.37
C PRO A 85 3.26 13.87 -3.33
N GLU A 86 3.99 14.36 -4.33
CA GLU A 86 5.46 14.41 -4.31
C GLU A 86 5.95 15.20 -3.08
N VAL A 87 7.01 14.71 -2.42
CA VAL A 87 7.74 15.48 -1.42
C VAL A 87 8.92 16.12 -2.11
N THR A 88 8.91 17.46 -2.13
CA THR A 88 10.01 18.28 -2.62
C THR A 88 10.12 19.54 -1.78
N ALA A 89 11.30 20.14 -1.74
CA ALA A 89 11.48 21.41 -1.06
C ALA A 89 10.67 22.51 -1.77
N PRO A 90 10.02 23.43 -1.04
CA PRO A 90 9.34 24.57 -1.63
C PRO A 90 10.28 25.45 -2.45
N ASP A 91 9.72 26.15 -3.43
CA ASP A 91 10.43 27.21 -4.15
C ASP A 91 10.97 28.27 -3.15
N PRO A 92 12.16 28.86 -3.42
CA PRO A 92 12.69 29.91 -2.58
C PRO A 92 11.72 31.09 -2.46
N PHE A 93 11.48 31.55 -1.24
CA PHE A 93 10.67 32.73 -0.99
C PHE A 93 11.48 34.00 -1.26
N VAL A 94 11.03 34.80 -2.23
CA VAL A 94 11.71 36.02 -2.66
C VAL A 94 10.92 37.25 -2.20
N SER A 95 11.62 38.22 -1.61
CA SER A 95 11.00 39.47 -1.15
C SER A 95 11.90 40.67 -1.37
N THR A 96 11.31 41.81 -1.72
CA THR A 96 12.03 43.06 -1.97
C THR A 96 11.30 44.21 -1.27
N ALA A 97 11.98 44.93 -0.38
CA ALA A 97 11.44 46.16 0.20
C ALA A 97 11.71 47.37 -0.72
N PRO A 98 10.90 48.45 -0.67
CA PRO A 98 11.11 49.63 -1.50
C PRO A 98 12.53 50.21 -1.35
N GLY A 99 13.27 50.28 -2.45
CA GLY A 99 14.65 50.80 -2.48
C GLY A 99 15.70 49.89 -1.82
N GLN A 100 15.36 48.64 -1.50
CA GLN A 100 16.26 47.66 -0.89
C GLN A 100 16.59 46.53 -1.87
N PRO A 101 17.69 45.78 -1.66
CA PRO A 101 17.99 44.60 -2.45
C PRO A 101 16.93 43.51 -2.26
N THR A 102 16.80 42.64 -3.26
CA THR A 102 16.01 41.41 -3.17
C THR A 102 16.67 40.44 -2.19
N LEU A 103 15.85 39.89 -1.29
CA LEU A 103 16.23 38.88 -0.32
C LEU A 103 15.55 37.55 -0.67
N THR A 104 16.24 36.44 -0.41
CA THR A 104 15.76 35.10 -0.69
C THR A 104 15.92 34.22 0.55
N LEU A 105 14.83 33.53 0.91
CA LEU A 105 14.80 32.47 1.90
C LEU A 105 14.60 31.13 1.17
N THR A 106 15.52 30.19 1.36
CA THR A 106 15.44 28.85 0.77
C THR A 106 15.09 27.84 1.85
N PHE A 107 14.22 26.89 1.51
CA PHE A 107 13.82 25.78 2.37
C PHE A 107 14.58 24.52 1.95
N ASP A 108 14.90 23.68 2.92
CA ASP A 108 15.49 22.37 2.71
C ASP A 108 15.00 21.40 3.78
N TRP A 109 15.19 20.12 3.55
CA TRP A 109 14.83 19.07 4.49
C TRP A 109 15.81 17.92 4.46
N THR A 110 15.79 17.13 5.53
CA THR A 110 16.57 15.92 5.65
C THR A 110 15.66 14.74 5.95
N ARG A 111 16.10 13.56 5.55
CA ARG A 111 15.53 12.28 5.96
C ARG A 111 16.46 11.58 6.92
N ASN A 112 15.89 10.98 7.97
CA ASN A 112 16.62 10.35 9.06
C ASN A 112 16.13 8.93 9.26
N PHE A 113 17.02 7.94 9.31
CA PHE A 113 16.64 6.54 9.56
C PHE A 113 17.81 5.77 10.14
N PHE A 114 17.55 4.62 10.76
CA PHE A 114 18.64 3.75 11.21
C PHE A 114 19.23 2.99 10.02
N HIS A 115 20.53 3.17 9.79
CA HIS A 115 21.24 2.53 8.69
C HIS A 115 21.14 1.00 8.79
N PRO A 116 20.59 0.29 7.80
CA PRO A 116 20.26 -1.12 7.95
C PRO A 116 21.50 -2.01 8.13
N GLY A 117 22.63 -1.71 7.49
CA GLY A 117 23.88 -2.45 7.69
C GLY A 117 24.66 -2.16 9.00
N THR A 118 24.40 -1.07 9.73
CA THR A 118 25.22 -0.68 10.90
C THR A 118 24.43 -0.39 12.17
N GLY A 119 23.14 -0.08 12.06
CA GLY A 119 22.28 0.34 13.17
C GLY A 119 22.49 1.78 13.64
N ALA A 120 23.42 2.53 13.05
CA ALA A 120 23.63 3.94 13.38
C ALA A 120 22.53 4.82 12.77
N LEU A 121 22.14 5.90 13.44
CA LEU A 121 21.28 6.91 12.84
C LEU A 121 22.00 7.57 11.66
N LEU A 122 21.37 7.55 10.49
CA LEU A 122 21.84 8.18 9.27
C LEU A 122 20.90 9.33 8.91
N THR A 123 21.49 10.48 8.60
CA THR A 123 20.80 11.67 8.09
C THR A 123 21.28 11.96 6.68
N LEU A 124 20.36 12.03 5.72
CA LEU A 124 20.65 12.37 4.33
C LEU A 124 19.90 13.64 3.93
N PRO A 125 20.38 14.38 2.91
CA PRO A 125 19.54 15.33 2.20
C PRO A 125 18.23 14.67 1.79
N GLY A 126 17.12 15.35 2.04
CA GLY A 126 15.78 14.85 1.75
C GLY A 126 15.59 14.66 0.25
N GLY A 127 15.97 15.67 -0.54
CA GLY A 127 15.83 15.66 -1.99
C GLY A 127 14.36 15.60 -2.40
N THR A 128 14.08 14.85 -3.47
CA THR A 128 12.72 14.60 -3.95
C THR A 128 12.34 13.14 -3.68
N VAL A 129 11.13 12.92 -3.18
CA VAL A 129 10.46 11.61 -3.17
C VAL A 129 9.23 11.75 -4.04
N ALA A 130 9.17 10.97 -5.13
CA ALA A 130 8.13 11.08 -6.13
C ALA A 130 6.72 10.94 -5.52
N ALA A 131 5.71 11.38 -6.27
CA ALA A 131 4.33 11.05 -5.94
C ALA A 131 4.17 9.53 -5.80
N ASP A 132 3.37 9.12 -4.82
CA ASP A 132 3.04 7.71 -4.52
C ASP A 132 4.22 6.80 -4.10
N ASP A 133 5.49 7.22 -4.24
CA ASP A 133 6.64 6.45 -3.78
C ASP A 133 6.79 6.50 -2.24
N TYR A 134 7.07 5.34 -1.65
CA TYR A 134 7.48 5.19 -0.24
C TYR A 134 8.82 4.44 -0.18
N VAL A 135 9.90 5.15 0.13
CA VAL A 135 11.27 4.61 -0.04
C VAL A 135 11.70 3.81 1.18
N ILE A 136 12.05 2.54 0.99
CA ILE A 136 12.52 1.66 2.05
C ILE A 136 13.99 1.31 1.84
N TYR A 137 14.86 1.73 2.74
CA TYR A 137 16.26 1.31 2.75
C TYR A 137 16.41 -0.06 3.41
N VAL A 138 16.86 -1.06 2.66
CA VAL A 138 16.92 -2.46 3.10
C VAL A 138 18.37 -2.93 3.23
N GLY A 139 18.66 -3.72 4.27
CA GLY A 139 19.94 -4.39 4.44
C GLY A 139 19.89 -5.47 5.51
N GLY A 140 21.05 -6.04 5.86
CA GLY A 140 21.16 -6.97 6.98
C GLY A 140 22.38 -6.72 7.83
N ARG A 141 22.29 -7.10 9.11
CA ARG A 141 23.38 -7.09 10.10
C ARG A 141 23.02 -8.05 11.24
N PRO A 142 23.97 -8.48 12.09
CA PRO A 142 23.63 -9.21 13.31
C PRO A 142 22.70 -8.38 14.20
N LEU A 143 21.61 -8.99 14.68
CA LEU A 143 20.67 -8.36 15.62
C LEU A 143 20.76 -9.01 17.00
N PRO A 144 20.50 -8.28 18.09
CA PRO A 144 20.59 -8.83 19.43
C PRO A 144 19.39 -9.71 19.78
N GLY A 145 19.65 -10.73 20.61
CA GLY A 145 18.61 -11.57 21.20
C GLY A 145 17.92 -12.46 20.17
N SER A 146 16.58 -12.45 20.17
CA SER A 146 15.73 -13.22 19.24
C SER A 146 15.15 -12.38 18.11
N THR A 147 15.63 -11.15 17.93
CA THR A 147 15.12 -10.20 16.93
C THR A 147 15.50 -10.67 15.53
N LEU A 148 14.53 -11.06 14.71
CA LEU A 148 14.79 -11.53 13.34
C LEU A 148 14.86 -10.38 12.32
N GLY A 149 14.08 -9.33 12.56
CA GLY A 149 13.99 -8.15 11.73
C GLY A 149 13.78 -6.91 12.58
N ASN A 150 14.06 -5.75 12.01
CA ASN A 150 13.67 -4.48 12.59
C ASN A 150 13.39 -3.48 11.46
N GLY A 151 12.15 -3.03 11.38
CA GLY A 151 11.65 -2.06 10.43
C GLY A 151 10.95 -0.92 11.14
N GLY A 152 10.86 0.21 10.43
CA GLY A 152 10.12 1.35 10.95
C GLY A 152 10.19 2.55 10.01
N PRO A 153 9.29 3.52 10.22
CA PRO A 153 9.28 4.75 9.43
C PRO A 153 10.51 5.59 9.72
N GLY A 154 10.95 6.32 8.72
CA GLY A 154 12.00 7.32 8.83
C GLY A 154 11.47 8.63 9.43
N GLY A 155 12.34 9.34 10.13
CA GLY A 155 12.09 10.71 10.54
C GLY A 155 12.48 11.71 9.45
N TRP A 156 12.16 12.98 9.68
CA TRP A 156 12.58 14.08 8.83
C TRP A 156 13.06 15.26 9.68
N GLY A 157 13.76 16.18 9.06
CA GLY A 157 14.13 17.48 9.64
C GLY A 157 13.93 18.57 8.60
N THR A 158 13.63 19.79 9.03
CA THR A 158 13.50 20.94 8.12
C THR A 158 14.50 22.02 8.51
N ASN A 159 14.98 22.77 7.52
CA ASN A 159 15.84 23.92 7.73
C ASN A 159 15.47 25.02 6.73
N SER A 160 15.75 26.27 7.08
CA SER A 160 15.69 27.38 6.14
C SER A 160 16.96 28.21 6.21
N THR A 161 17.44 28.67 5.06
CA THR A 161 18.68 29.44 4.94
C THR A 161 18.42 30.71 4.14
N GLY A 162 19.05 31.81 4.56
CA GLY A 162 18.86 33.13 3.96
C GLY A 162 17.98 34.02 4.82
N THR A 163 17.49 35.11 4.22
CA THR A 163 16.64 36.09 4.91
C THR A 163 15.56 36.59 3.96
N TYR A 164 14.54 37.21 4.53
CA TYR A 164 13.48 37.86 3.79
C TYR A 164 13.09 39.16 4.48
N TYR A 165 12.41 40.04 3.75
CA TYR A 165 11.90 41.28 4.29
C TYR A 165 10.72 41.01 5.23
N SER A 166 10.90 41.29 6.53
CA SER A 166 9.96 40.93 7.60
C SER A 166 8.76 41.89 7.73
N SER A 167 7.98 42.05 6.67
CA SER A 167 6.64 42.65 6.76
C SER A 167 5.61 41.64 7.28
N PRO A 168 4.49 42.06 7.88
CA PRO A 168 3.43 41.14 8.30
C PRO A 168 2.93 40.21 7.19
N ALA A 169 2.83 40.71 5.95
CA ALA A 169 2.41 39.90 4.81
C ALA A 169 3.44 38.80 4.47
N ASN A 170 4.73 39.13 4.49
CA ASN A 170 5.78 38.15 4.19
C ASN A 170 5.95 37.13 5.31
N ILE A 171 5.79 37.55 6.58
CA ILE A 171 5.80 36.64 7.73
C ILE A 171 4.67 35.62 7.58
N ASN A 172 3.46 36.06 7.25
CA ASN A 172 2.33 35.15 7.04
C ASN A 172 2.60 34.20 5.86
N ALA A 173 3.09 34.71 4.72
CA ALA A 173 3.42 33.87 3.57
C ALA A 173 4.49 32.81 3.89
N VAL A 174 5.55 33.18 4.61
CA VAL A 174 6.60 32.23 5.03
C VAL A 174 6.05 31.20 6.02
N ASN A 175 5.17 31.61 6.94
CA ASN A 175 4.50 30.68 7.86
C ASN A 175 3.61 29.70 7.11
N ASP A 176 2.83 30.18 6.12
CA ASP A 176 1.96 29.33 5.31
C ASP A 176 2.76 28.30 4.50
N ILE A 177 3.87 28.72 3.88
CA ILE A 177 4.81 27.82 3.18
C ILE A 177 5.38 26.80 4.17
N SER A 178 5.84 27.25 5.33
CA SER A 178 6.45 26.37 6.35
C SER A 178 5.45 25.35 6.88
N ASN A 179 4.22 25.76 7.17
CA ASN A 179 3.16 24.88 7.67
C ASN A 179 2.77 23.84 6.62
N ALA A 180 2.58 24.25 5.37
CA ALA A 180 2.29 23.33 4.27
C ALA A 180 3.42 22.32 4.06
N PHE A 181 4.67 22.79 4.13
CA PHE A 181 5.83 21.91 3.97
C PHE A 181 5.99 20.93 5.14
N VAL A 182 5.76 21.39 6.38
CA VAL A 182 5.73 20.49 7.55
C VAL A 182 4.62 19.46 7.40
N GLY A 183 3.40 19.84 7.00
CA GLY A 183 2.33 18.86 6.75
C GLY A 183 2.70 17.83 5.67
N LEU A 184 3.35 18.28 4.59
CA LEU A 184 3.87 17.39 3.55
C LEU A 184 4.90 16.37 4.07
N LEU A 185 5.78 16.79 4.99
CA LEU A 185 6.79 15.91 5.58
C LEU A 185 6.24 15.01 6.70
N THR A 186 5.29 15.50 7.49
CA THR A 186 4.69 14.78 8.62
C THR A 186 3.85 13.61 8.17
N ASN A 187 2.90 13.83 7.26
CA ASN A 187 1.93 12.82 6.86
C ASN A 187 1.58 12.88 5.38
N ARG A 188 2.47 13.38 4.51
CA ARG A 188 2.21 13.52 3.06
C ARG A 188 0.96 14.34 2.76
N SER A 189 0.65 15.33 3.62
CA SER A 189 -0.53 16.20 3.52
C SER A 189 -1.87 15.43 3.47
N GLN A 190 -1.91 14.23 4.08
CA GLN A 190 -3.15 13.48 4.29
C GLN A 190 -3.96 14.07 5.46
N ALA A 191 -5.13 13.50 5.76
CA ALA A 191 -5.97 14.01 6.84
C ALA A 191 -5.32 13.80 8.21
N ASP A 192 -5.78 14.56 9.20
CA ASP A 192 -5.30 14.42 10.57
C ASP A 192 -5.62 13.01 11.10
N GLY A 193 -4.60 12.30 11.59
CA GLY A 193 -4.72 10.92 12.05
C GLY A 193 -4.40 9.87 10.98
N ASP A 194 -4.21 10.29 9.72
CA ASP A 194 -3.71 9.41 8.68
C ASP A 194 -2.19 9.33 8.72
N PHE A 195 -1.69 8.11 8.67
CA PHE A 195 -0.27 7.85 8.55
C PHE A 195 0.21 8.28 7.17
N GLY A 196 1.33 8.98 7.13
CA GLY A 196 2.02 9.27 5.89
C GLY A 196 3.49 9.53 6.18
N GLY A 197 4.34 9.22 5.21
CA GLY A 197 5.77 9.45 5.37
C GLY A 197 6.48 9.40 4.03
N TRP A 198 7.74 9.81 4.03
CA TRP A 198 8.59 9.71 2.85
C TRP A 198 9.11 8.27 2.63
N GLY A 199 9.16 7.46 3.68
CA GLY A 199 9.84 6.18 3.67
C GLY A 199 10.36 5.73 5.03
N GLY A 200 11.25 4.74 5.03
CA GLY A 200 11.83 4.14 6.22
C GLY A 200 12.98 3.20 5.93
N ALA A 201 13.26 2.29 6.86
CA ALA A 201 14.33 1.31 6.70
C ALA A 201 13.97 -0.04 7.33
N LEU A 202 14.52 -1.10 6.75
CA LEU A 202 14.38 -2.49 7.19
C LEU A 202 15.77 -3.11 7.34
N THR A 203 15.99 -3.79 8.45
CA THR A 203 17.14 -4.66 8.65
C THR A 203 16.70 -6.07 8.99
N PHE A 204 17.47 -7.06 8.51
CA PHE A 204 17.28 -8.46 8.86
C PHE A 204 18.52 -9.00 9.55
N ASP A 205 18.32 -9.91 10.51
CA ASP A 205 19.42 -10.56 11.20
C ASP A 205 20.22 -11.44 10.22
N SER A 206 21.51 -11.13 10.06
CA SER A 206 22.38 -11.89 9.16
C SER A 206 22.75 -13.28 9.68
N ASP A 207 22.58 -13.54 10.99
CA ASP A 207 23.04 -14.77 11.64
C ASP A 207 21.95 -15.86 11.72
N VAL A 208 20.75 -15.54 11.22
CA VAL A 208 19.60 -16.45 11.22
C VAL A 208 19.65 -17.44 10.05
N ASN A 209 19.20 -18.67 10.32
CA ASN A 209 18.95 -19.67 9.29
C ASN A 209 17.64 -19.36 8.53
N TRP A 210 17.75 -18.56 7.48
CA TRP A 210 16.59 -18.11 6.71
C TRP A 210 16.13 -19.11 5.63
N ASN A 211 14.81 -19.27 5.52
CA ASN A 211 14.16 -19.58 4.25
C ASN A 211 14.06 -18.28 3.44
N ARG A 212 14.96 -18.12 2.46
CA ARG A 212 15.03 -16.90 1.63
C ARG A 212 14.16 -16.94 0.39
N ASN A 213 13.61 -18.09 0.02
CA ASN A 213 12.80 -18.24 -1.18
C ASN A 213 11.31 -18.33 -0.79
N HIS A 214 10.58 -17.24 -1.01
CA HIS A 214 9.14 -17.17 -0.72
C HIS A 214 8.29 -18.16 -1.52
N LEU A 215 8.81 -18.73 -2.62
CA LEU A 215 8.08 -19.72 -3.44
C LEU A 215 8.08 -21.13 -2.83
N VAL A 216 8.85 -21.36 -1.77
CA VAL A 216 8.90 -22.64 -1.06
C VAL A 216 8.63 -22.43 0.42
N SER A 217 7.95 -23.38 1.04
CA SER A 217 7.69 -23.33 2.48
C SER A 217 8.99 -23.50 3.28
N PRO A 218 9.14 -22.80 4.42
CA PRO A 218 10.29 -22.95 5.30
C PRO A 218 10.36 -24.37 5.88
N SER A 219 11.56 -24.91 6.04
CA SER A 219 11.77 -26.14 6.80
C SER A 219 11.71 -25.89 8.31
N GLY A 220 11.52 -26.94 9.11
CA GLY A 220 11.31 -26.83 10.58
C GLY A 220 12.37 -26.03 11.36
N SER A 221 13.60 -25.89 10.85
CA SER A 221 14.69 -25.15 11.48
C SER A 221 14.94 -23.76 10.91
N GLN A 222 14.10 -23.31 9.97
CA GLN A 222 14.27 -22.04 9.27
C GLN A 222 13.26 -21.00 9.73
N SER A 223 13.71 -19.76 9.90
CA SER A 223 12.81 -18.60 9.94
C SER A 223 12.44 -18.19 8.52
N ASP A 224 11.21 -17.76 8.29
CA ASP A 224 10.73 -17.39 6.94
C ASP A 224 10.94 -15.89 6.66
N LEU A 225 11.80 -15.58 5.68
CA LEU A 225 12.13 -14.19 5.35
C LEU A 225 10.92 -13.42 4.81
N TYR A 226 10.00 -14.09 4.09
CA TYR A 226 8.80 -13.44 3.56
C TYR A 226 7.89 -12.95 4.69
N SER A 227 7.66 -13.80 5.68
CA SER A 227 6.85 -13.48 6.87
C SER A 227 7.44 -12.29 7.64
N VAL A 228 8.75 -12.34 7.95
CA VAL A 228 9.42 -11.25 8.66
C VAL A 228 9.45 -9.98 7.80
N ALA A 229 9.68 -10.08 6.48
CA ALA A 229 9.66 -8.91 5.62
C ALA A 229 8.28 -8.23 5.58
N LEU A 230 7.18 -8.99 5.50
CA LEU A 230 5.84 -8.41 5.60
C LEU A 230 5.64 -7.70 6.95
N HIS A 231 6.02 -8.35 8.05
CA HIS A 231 5.91 -7.79 9.40
C HIS A 231 6.67 -6.45 9.53
N GLU A 232 7.94 -6.43 9.13
CA GLU A 232 8.76 -5.21 9.22
C GLU A 232 8.31 -4.11 8.24
N LEU A 233 7.74 -4.48 7.09
CA LEU A 233 7.14 -3.50 6.17
C LEU A 233 5.88 -2.88 6.78
N VAL A 234 5.03 -3.66 7.45
CA VAL A 234 3.86 -3.14 8.16
C VAL A 234 4.28 -2.19 9.30
N HIS A 235 5.37 -2.50 10.01
CA HIS A 235 6.00 -1.52 10.92
C HIS A 235 6.48 -0.25 10.20
N ALA A 236 7.15 -0.39 9.06
CA ALA A 236 7.60 0.74 8.27
C ALA A 236 6.45 1.60 7.74
N LEU A 237 5.25 1.04 7.63
CA LEU A 237 4.00 1.70 7.24
C LEU A 237 3.19 2.22 8.44
N GLY A 238 3.77 2.26 9.64
CA GLY A 238 3.22 3.02 10.77
C GLY A 238 2.51 2.19 11.84
N ILE A 239 2.29 0.88 11.64
CA ILE A 239 1.82 0.04 12.74
C ILE A 239 2.93 -0.11 13.77
N GLY A 240 2.58 0.09 15.03
CA GLY A 240 3.52 0.03 16.14
C GLY A 240 4.25 1.36 16.37
N GLY A 241 5.38 1.29 17.07
CA GLY A 241 6.10 2.48 17.53
C GLY A 241 5.38 3.16 18.68
N TYR A 242 5.96 3.09 19.88
CA TYR A 242 5.46 3.80 21.05
C TYR A 242 6.35 5.01 21.36
N LYS A 243 5.79 6.21 21.17
CA LYS A 243 6.42 7.50 21.46
C LYS A 243 5.55 8.27 22.46
N PRO A 244 5.93 8.31 23.76
CA PRO A 244 5.13 8.97 24.79
C PRO A 244 4.92 10.47 24.57
N SER A 245 5.94 11.14 24.01
CA SER A 245 5.95 12.61 23.83
C SER A 245 5.39 13.07 22.49
N ASP A 246 5.15 12.13 21.57
CA ASP A 246 4.73 12.40 20.20
C ASP A 246 3.96 11.18 19.68
N PRO A 247 2.71 10.99 20.14
CA PRO A 247 1.94 9.78 19.86
C PRO A 247 1.76 9.55 18.36
N THR A 248 2.07 8.34 17.89
CA THR A 248 1.80 7.91 16.52
C THR A 248 0.30 7.71 16.30
N GLU A 249 -0.11 7.64 15.04
CA GLU A 249 -1.47 7.31 14.60
C GLU A 249 -1.93 5.96 15.18
N TRP A 250 -1.01 5.01 15.31
CA TRP A 250 -1.22 3.76 16.03
C TRP A 250 -1.60 3.97 17.51
N GLN A 251 -0.86 4.82 18.23
CA GLN A 251 -1.11 5.12 19.64
C GLN A 251 -2.40 5.93 19.87
N MET A 252 -2.84 6.71 18.88
CA MET A 252 -4.10 7.45 18.96
C MET A 252 -5.32 6.51 19.06
N ASN A 253 -5.15 5.26 18.63
CA ASN A 253 -6.16 4.21 18.67
C ASN A 253 -6.06 3.33 19.93
N PHE A 254 -5.36 3.76 20.99
CA PHE A 254 -5.30 2.98 22.24
C PHE A 254 -6.45 3.34 23.19
N ASN A 255 -6.89 2.34 23.97
CA ASN A 255 -7.74 2.63 25.12
C ASN A 255 -7.01 3.47 26.16
N ALA A 256 -7.74 4.07 27.11
CA ALA A 256 -7.17 4.93 28.14
C ALA A 256 -6.09 4.23 29.02
N ALA A 257 -6.16 2.90 29.14
CA ALA A 257 -5.19 2.10 29.89
C ALA A 257 -3.92 1.75 29.08
N GLN A 258 -3.92 1.99 27.76
CA GLN A 258 -2.87 1.61 26.81
C GLN A 258 -2.53 0.11 26.85
N THR A 259 -3.57 -0.72 26.97
CA THR A 259 -3.47 -2.19 26.98
C THR A 259 -4.21 -2.84 25.81
N ALA A 260 -4.99 -2.07 25.07
CA ALA A 260 -5.72 -2.56 23.92
C ALA A 260 -5.87 -1.47 22.85
N PHE A 261 -5.89 -1.89 21.60
CA PHE A 261 -6.21 -1.09 20.44
C PHE A 261 -7.73 -1.09 20.23
N VAL A 262 -8.29 0.09 19.94
CA VAL A 262 -9.72 0.36 19.85
C VAL A 262 -10.11 1.03 18.53
N GLY A 263 -9.23 0.96 17.54
CA GLY A 263 -9.56 1.35 16.17
C GLY A 263 -10.78 0.57 15.66
N SER A 264 -11.64 1.27 14.93
CA SER A 264 -12.97 0.78 14.55
C SER A 264 -12.92 -0.45 13.64
N ALA A 265 -12.00 -0.47 12.67
CA ALA A 265 -11.85 -1.58 11.73
C ALA A 265 -11.27 -2.81 12.44
N ALA A 266 -10.23 -2.62 13.26
CA ALA A 266 -9.59 -3.70 14.02
C ALA A 266 -10.56 -4.29 15.05
N VAL A 267 -11.36 -3.46 15.73
CA VAL A 267 -12.43 -3.93 16.63
C VAL A 267 -13.48 -4.75 15.87
N ALA A 268 -13.87 -4.32 14.66
CA ALA A 268 -14.80 -5.07 13.85
C ALA A 268 -14.22 -6.42 13.38
N ALA A 269 -12.94 -6.46 13.00
CA ALA A 269 -12.25 -7.67 12.57
C ALA A 269 -12.02 -8.67 13.71
N TYR A 270 -11.72 -8.18 14.91
CA TYR A 270 -11.43 -9.02 16.08
C TYR A 270 -12.68 -9.38 16.90
N GLY A 271 -13.71 -8.54 16.84
CA GLY A 271 -14.95 -8.68 17.62
C GLY A 271 -14.94 -7.97 18.98
N SER A 272 -13.82 -7.38 19.39
CA SER A 272 -13.68 -6.55 20.60
C SER A 272 -12.46 -5.64 20.49
N ALA A 273 -12.17 -4.85 21.53
CA ALA A 273 -10.88 -4.20 21.66
C ALA A 273 -9.75 -5.25 21.56
N VAL A 274 -8.73 -4.97 20.76
CA VAL A 274 -7.64 -5.91 20.43
C VAL A 274 -6.55 -5.79 21.49
N PRO A 275 -6.24 -6.85 22.25
CA PRO A 275 -5.17 -6.80 23.25
C PRO A 275 -3.82 -6.45 22.62
N LEU A 276 -3.08 -5.55 23.26
CA LEU A 276 -1.71 -5.19 22.86
C LEU A 276 -0.69 -5.99 23.67
N SER A 277 0.44 -6.28 23.04
CA SER A 277 1.62 -6.76 23.77
C SER A 277 2.10 -5.70 24.79
N PRO A 278 2.91 -6.08 25.79
CA PRO A 278 3.49 -5.12 26.74
C PRO A 278 4.37 -4.04 26.09
N ASP A 279 4.97 -4.30 24.93
CA ASP A 279 5.76 -3.31 24.18
C ASP A 279 4.90 -2.28 23.42
N ARG A 280 3.60 -2.55 23.26
CA ARG A 280 2.60 -1.72 22.57
C ARG A 280 2.88 -1.49 21.08
N GLY A 281 3.87 -2.17 20.52
CA GLY A 281 4.18 -2.19 19.10
C GLY A 281 3.45 -3.29 18.34
N HIS A 282 2.89 -4.26 19.06
CA HIS A 282 2.33 -5.48 18.49
C HIS A 282 0.94 -5.79 19.05
N TRP A 283 0.22 -6.66 18.35
CA TRP A 283 -0.87 -7.41 18.97
C TRP A 283 -0.31 -8.29 20.10
N LEU A 284 -1.16 -8.67 21.05
CA LEU A 284 -0.74 -9.60 22.11
C LEU A 284 -0.33 -10.95 21.49
N GLU A 285 0.69 -11.59 22.06
CA GLU A 285 1.13 -12.93 21.65
C GLU A 285 -0.05 -13.94 21.65
N GLY A 286 -0.17 -14.73 20.58
CA GLY A 286 -1.27 -15.67 20.38
C GLY A 286 -2.55 -15.04 19.81
N THR A 287 -2.50 -13.81 19.32
CA THR A 287 -3.68 -13.17 18.71
C THR A 287 -3.91 -13.73 17.31
N ASP A 288 -4.98 -14.52 17.15
CA ASP A 288 -5.39 -15.11 15.87
C ASP A 288 -6.29 -14.20 15.03
N SER A 289 -6.20 -14.35 13.71
CA SER A 289 -7.12 -13.80 12.73
C SER A 289 -7.10 -14.66 11.46
N THR A 290 -7.91 -14.33 10.45
CA THR A 290 -7.84 -15.03 9.16
C THR A 290 -6.80 -14.39 8.25
N VAL A 291 -6.08 -15.19 7.47
CA VAL A 291 -5.22 -14.68 6.40
C VAL A 291 -6.05 -13.76 5.50
N PHE A 292 -5.50 -12.59 5.17
CA PHE A 292 -6.19 -11.56 4.41
C PHE A 292 -6.72 -12.13 3.08
N GLY A 293 -8.03 -12.00 2.86
CA GLY A 293 -8.71 -12.55 1.68
C GLY A 293 -9.00 -14.05 1.73
N SER A 294 -8.90 -14.68 2.90
CA SER A 294 -9.14 -16.11 3.12
C SER A 294 -9.88 -16.36 4.44
N LEU A 295 -10.36 -17.61 4.62
CA LEU A 295 -10.90 -18.14 5.88
C LEU A 295 -9.84 -18.89 6.70
N THR A 296 -8.62 -19.04 6.19
CA THR A 296 -7.54 -19.74 6.89
C THR A 296 -7.16 -19.00 8.17
N LEU A 297 -7.37 -19.62 9.32
CA LEU A 297 -6.94 -19.08 10.61
C LEU A 297 -5.41 -19.15 10.75
N GLN A 298 -4.82 -18.07 11.25
CA GLN A 298 -3.40 -17.94 11.54
C GLN A 298 -3.23 -16.96 12.70
N GLU A 299 -2.20 -17.16 13.52
CA GLU A 299 -1.73 -16.10 14.39
C GLU A 299 -1.38 -14.86 13.54
N SER A 300 -1.82 -13.69 13.99
CA SER A 300 -1.67 -12.42 13.27
C SER A 300 -0.21 -12.17 12.86
N LEU A 301 -0.03 -11.48 11.73
CA LEU A 301 1.29 -11.13 11.25
C LEU A 301 2.00 -10.23 12.26
N MET A 302 1.27 -9.27 12.85
CA MET A 302 1.80 -8.31 13.83
C MET A 302 1.80 -8.83 15.27
N ASP A 303 1.76 -10.16 15.44
CA ASP A 303 2.19 -10.84 16.67
C ASP A 303 3.72 -10.68 16.85
N PRO A 304 4.24 -10.51 18.08
CA PRO A 304 5.67 -10.28 18.33
C PRO A 304 6.56 -11.51 18.05
N SER A 305 5.98 -12.67 17.73
CA SER A 305 6.69 -13.93 17.59
C SER A 305 6.40 -14.63 16.25
N ILE A 306 7.32 -15.49 15.83
CA ILE A 306 7.10 -16.42 14.71
C ILE A 306 7.74 -17.77 15.02
N THR A 307 6.99 -18.84 14.79
CA THR A 307 7.49 -20.20 14.95
C THR A 307 8.34 -20.59 13.73
N THR A 308 9.55 -21.14 13.95
CA THR A 308 10.38 -21.64 12.85
C THR A 308 9.67 -22.75 12.06
N GLY A 309 9.92 -22.82 10.75
CA GLY A 309 9.25 -23.75 9.86
C GLY A 309 7.80 -23.40 9.52
N THR A 310 7.35 -22.21 9.91
CA THR A 310 6.02 -21.69 9.54
C THR A 310 6.16 -20.44 8.69
N ARG A 311 5.13 -20.20 7.87
CA ARG A 311 4.94 -18.94 7.15
C ARG A 311 3.75 -18.22 7.74
N LYS A 312 3.94 -16.95 8.11
CA LYS A 312 2.86 -16.02 8.40
C LYS A 312 2.61 -15.11 7.19
N GLN A 313 1.35 -14.89 6.90
CA GLN A 313 0.87 -13.90 5.92
C GLN A 313 0.13 -12.77 6.64
N LEU A 314 -0.07 -11.64 5.97
CA LEU A 314 -0.92 -10.56 6.47
C LEU A 314 -2.31 -11.13 6.79
N THR A 315 -2.84 -10.81 7.96
CA THR A 315 -4.20 -11.20 8.36
C THR A 315 -5.20 -10.05 8.20
N LEU A 316 -6.49 -10.37 8.26
CA LEU A 316 -7.57 -9.38 8.26
C LEU A 316 -7.38 -8.36 9.39
N LEU A 317 -6.97 -8.81 10.57
CA LEU A 317 -6.71 -7.94 11.71
C LEU A 317 -5.56 -6.97 11.46
N ASP A 318 -4.48 -7.43 10.82
CA ASP A 318 -3.34 -6.57 10.51
C ASP A 318 -3.73 -5.47 9.51
N ALA A 319 -4.44 -5.84 8.43
CA ALA A 319 -4.95 -4.87 7.46
C ALA A 319 -5.97 -3.90 8.09
N ALA A 320 -6.82 -4.38 8.99
CA ALA A 320 -7.75 -3.53 9.72
C ALA A 320 -7.03 -2.52 10.63
N GLY A 321 -5.94 -2.93 11.28
CA GLY A 321 -5.06 -2.01 12.01
C GLY A 321 -4.44 -0.94 11.10
N MET A 322 -4.10 -1.29 9.84
CA MET A 322 -3.58 -0.33 8.86
C MET A 322 -4.66 0.70 8.47
N ILE A 323 -5.91 0.27 8.30
CA ILE A 323 -7.05 1.17 8.03
C ILE A 323 -7.28 2.15 9.17
N ASP A 324 -7.20 1.68 10.42
CA ASP A 324 -7.41 2.54 11.59
C ASP A 324 -6.30 3.58 11.81
N ILE A 325 -5.16 3.44 11.13
CA ILE A 325 -4.10 4.46 11.06
C ILE A 325 -4.12 5.22 9.73
N GLY A 326 -5.20 5.13 8.96
CA GLY A 326 -5.47 5.99 7.80
C GLY A 326 -5.08 5.43 6.43
N TRP A 327 -4.64 4.18 6.31
CA TRP A 327 -4.43 3.57 5.00
C TRP A 327 -5.77 3.23 4.31
N GLU A 328 -5.93 3.64 3.06
CA GLU A 328 -7.04 3.20 2.21
C GLU A 328 -6.81 1.76 1.74
N ILE A 329 -7.51 0.81 2.37
CA ILE A 329 -7.48 -0.61 2.00
C ILE A 329 -8.91 -1.11 1.80
N THR A 330 -9.21 -1.63 0.61
CA THR A 330 -10.44 -2.40 0.43
C THR A 330 -10.31 -3.73 1.16
N LEU A 331 -11.00 -3.84 2.30
CA LEU A 331 -11.15 -5.14 2.95
C LEU A 331 -11.88 -6.07 2.00
N PRO A 332 -11.43 -7.34 1.86
CA PRO A 332 -12.23 -8.35 1.20
C PRO A 332 -13.59 -8.33 1.89
N GLY A 333 -14.65 -8.04 1.12
CA GLY A 333 -16.02 -8.05 1.65
C GLY A 333 -16.17 -9.32 2.47
N THR A 334 -16.65 -9.21 3.71
CA THR A 334 -16.49 -10.25 4.74
C THR A 334 -16.61 -11.62 4.11
N VAL A 335 -15.49 -12.35 3.98
CA VAL A 335 -15.51 -13.67 3.35
C VAL A 335 -16.48 -14.46 4.21
N LEU A 336 -17.67 -14.72 3.69
CA LEU A 336 -18.66 -15.42 4.46
C LEU A 336 -18.19 -16.86 4.51
N ALA A 337 -18.13 -17.45 5.70
CA ALA A 337 -17.92 -18.88 5.79
C ALA A 337 -19.01 -19.56 4.95
N GLY A 338 -18.63 -20.37 3.95
CA GLY A 338 -19.59 -20.93 2.99
C GLY A 338 -19.80 -20.15 1.70
N ASP A 339 -19.28 -18.92 1.55
CA ASP A 339 -19.23 -18.18 0.28
C ASP A 339 -17.96 -18.63 -0.46
N TYR A 340 -18.13 -19.60 -1.33
CA TYR A 340 -17.06 -20.28 -2.04
C TYR A 340 -16.85 -19.73 -3.44
N ASN A 341 -17.80 -18.96 -3.98
CA ASN A 341 -17.64 -18.26 -5.25
C ASN A 341 -17.19 -16.78 -5.07
N ASN A 342 -17.07 -16.32 -3.82
CA ASN A 342 -16.69 -14.97 -3.39
C ASN A 342 -17.61 -13.87 -3.95
N ASP A 343 -18.90 -14.16 -4.09
CA ASP A 343 -19.89 -13.16 -4.55
C ASP A 343 -20.58 -12.40 -3.41
N LEU A 344 -20.10 -12.63 -2.17
CA LEU A 344 -20.56 -11.99 -0.94
C LEU A 344 -21.95 -12.45 -0.48
N VAL A 345 -22.44 -13.56 -1.03
CA VAL A 345 -23.67 -14.23 -0.65
C VAL A 345 -23.37 -15.72 -0.46
N VAL A 346 -23.82 -16.30 0.64
CA VAL A 346 -23.79 -17.76 0.78
C VAL A 346 -25.09 -18.32 0.21
N ASP A 347 -25.06 -18.82 -1.01
CA ASP A 347 -26.20 -19.43 -1.67
C ASP A 347 -25.88 -20.77 -2.36
N VAL A 348 -26.73 -21.18 -3.29
CA VAL A 348 -26.60 -22.48 -3.98
C VAL A 348 -25.40 -22.51 -4.95
N ALA A 349 -24.93 -21.36 -5.42
CA ALA A 349 -23.76 -21.26 -6.27
C ALA A 349 -22.51 -21.73 -5.51
N ASP A 350 -22.38 -21.40 -4.23
CA ASP A 350 -21.27 -21.86 -3.40
C ASP A 350 -21.25 -23.36 -3.22
N TYR A 351 -22.43 -23.97 -3.05
CA TYR A 351 -22.53 -25.42 -2.99
C TYR A 351 -21.96 -26.08 -4.24
N THR A 352 -22.16 -25.48 -5.41
CA THR A 352 -21.57 -25.99 -6.65
C THR A 352 -20.05 -25.86 -6.67
N VAL A 353 -19.50 -24.73 -6.21
CA VAL A 353 -18.05 -24.54 -6.11
C VAL A 353 -17.42 -25.52 -5.12
N TRP A 354 -18.00 -25.68 -3.92
CA TRP A 354 -17.54 -26.65 -2.93
C TRP A 354 -17.57 -28.08 -3.45
N ARG A 355 -18.69 -28.48 -4.06
CA ARG A 355 -18.86 -29.85 -4.57
C ARG A 355 -17.87 -30.17 -5.70
N ASP A 356 -17.57 -29.20 -6.56
CA ASP A 356 -16.64 -29.39 -7.67
C ASP A 356 -15.18 -29.49 -7.18
N ASN A 357 -14.89 -28.99 -5.97
CA ASN A 357 -13.59 -29.10 -5.31
C ASN A 357 -13.49 -30.29 -4.32
N LEU A 358 -14.52 -31.14 -4.24
CA LEU A 358 -14.55 -32.28 -3.32
C LEU A 358 -13.49 -33.34 -3.71
N GLY A 359 -12.53 -33.60 -2.82
CA GLY A 359 -11.44 -34.55 -3.08
C GLY A 359 -10.24 -33.98 -3.85
N GLY A 360 -10.20 -32.66 -4.08
CA GLY A 360 -9.04 -31.95 -4.60
C GLY A 360 -7.89 -31.83 -3.59
N ALA A 361 -6.74 -31.35 -4.05
CA ALA A 361 -5.54 -31.17 -3.21
C ALA A 361 -5.67 -30.08 -2.13
N SER A 362 -6.70 -29.22 -2.21
CA SER A 362 -6.99 -28.17 -1.24
C SER A 362 -8.51 -28.03 -1.05
N PRO A 363 -9.09 -28.68 -0.04
CA PRO A 363 -10.52 -28.56 0.26
C PRO A 363 -10.87 -27.11 0.65
N ILE A 364 -11.87 -26.53 0.01
CA ILE A 364 -12.31 -25.14 0.21
C ILE A 364 -13.43 -25.04 1.28
N GLY A 365 -13.22 -25.62 2.46
CA GLY A 365 -14.23 -25.63 3.54
C GLY A 365 -15.05 -26.92 3.62
N SER A 366 -16.24 -26.86 4.24
CA SER A 366 -17.05 -28.04 4.53
C SER A 366 -18.55 -27.86 4.23
N TYR A 367 -19.24 -28.95 3.96
CA TYR A 367 -20.71 -28.92 3.80
C TYR A 367 -21.42 -28.33 5.03
N ALA A 368 -20.94 -28.64 6.23
CA ALA A 368 -21.52 -28.14 7.47
C ALA A 368 -21.36 -26.61 7.60
N GLU A 369 -20.23 -26.07 7.14
CA GLU A 369 -19.97 -24.63 7.09
C GLU A 369 -20.91 -23.92 6.13
N TRP A 370 -21.09 -24.45 4.91
CA TRP A 370 -22.07 -23.92 3.96
C TRP A 370 -23.50 -23.94 4.51
N VAL A 371 -23.93 -25.07 5.11
CA VAL A 371 -25.28 -25.18 5.70
C VAL A 371 -25.47 -24.17 6.85
N ALA A 372 -24.44 -23.97 7.68
CA ALA A 372 -24.53 -23.07 8.83
C ALA A 372 -24.67 -21.59 8.43
N ASN A 373 -24.24 -21.23 7.22
CA ASN A 373 -24.21 -19.85 6.76
C ASN A 373 -25.12 -19.60 5.55
N TYR A 374 -25.88 -20.59 5.07
CA TYR A 374 -26.77 -20.43 3.92
C TYR A 374 -27.74 -19.25 4.10
N GLY A 375 -27.70 -18.33 3.15
CA GLY A 375 -28.46 -17.07 3.16
C GLY A 375 -27.75 -15.91 3.85
N ALA A 376 -26.52 -16.08 4.34
CA ALA A 376 -25.70 -14.98 4.82
C ALA A 376 -25.32 -14.06 3.64
N THR A 377 -25.26 -12.75 3.91
CA THR A 377 -24.83 -11.73 2.96
C THR A 377 -23.89 -10.77 3.64
N ALA A 378 -22.74 -10.47 3.03
CA ALA A 378 -21.85 -9.45 3.53
C ALA A 378 -22.45 -8.08 3.20
N GLY A 379 -22.57 -7.21 4.20
CA GLY A 379 -23.02 -5.83 3.97
C GLY A 379 -21.97 -5.05 3.19
N VAL A 380 -22.16 -4.88 1.90
CA VAL A 380 -21.41 -3.87 1.13
C VAL A 380 -21.91 -2.48 1.54
N SER A 381 -21.16 -1.81 2.41
CA SER A 381 -21.25 -0.36 2.53
C SER A 381 -20.61 0.26 1.30
N LEU A 382 -21.33 0.26 0.17
CA LEU A 382 -20.95 1.13 -0.93
C LEU A 382 -21.12 2.57 -0.42
N ALA A 383 -20.02 3.31 -0.32
CA ALA A 383 -20.10 4.77 -0.22
C ALA A 383 -20.90 5.23 -1.43
N VAL A 384 -22.16 5.58 -1.22
CA VAL A 384 -23.02 6.13 -2.25
C VAL A 384 -22.37 7.44 -2.68
N PRO A 385 -21.85 7.57 -3.92
CA PRO A 385 -21.34 8.85 -4.38
C PRO A 385 -22.47 9.85 -4.23
N GLU A 386 -22.23 10.97 -3.53
CA GLU A 386 -23.28 11.96 -3.32
C GLU A 386 -23.91 12.27 -4.68
N PRO A 387 -25.24 12.11 -4.83
CA PRO A 387 -25.88 12.40 -6.10
C PRO A 387 -25.55 13.84 -6.47
N LEU A 388 -25.38 14.09 -7.77
CA LEU A 388 -25.11 15.34 -8.52
C LEU A 388 -26.03 16.56 -8.19
N THR A 389 -26.52 16.67 -6.96
CA THR A 389 -27.32 17.75 -6.39
C THR A 389 -26.60 19.09 -6.49
N LEU A 390 -25.26 19.13 -6.42
CA LEU A 390 -24.48 20.33 -6.73
C LEU A 390 -24.58 20.75 -8.21
N LEU A 391 -24.68 19.80 -9.15
CA LEU A 391 -24.87 20.09 -10.57
C LEU A 391 -26.28 20.61 -10.88
N LEU A 392 -27.30 20.09 -10.18
CA LEU A 392 -28.68 20.57 -10.27
C LEU A 392 -28.86 21.96 -9.61
N ALA A 393 -28.14 22.24 -8.53
CA ALA A 393 -28.13 23.56 -7.90
C ALA A 393 -27.48 24.63 -8.80
N LEU A 394 -26.42 24.27 -9.55
CA LEU A 394 -25.76 25.16 -10.51
C LEU A 394 -26.62 25.46 -11.75
N LEU A 395 -27.39 24.47 -12.25
CA LEU A 395 -28.32 24.68 -13.37
C LEU A 395 -29.54 25.54 -12.99
N ALA A 396 -29.96 25.54 -11.71
CA ALA A 396 -31.05 26.38 -11.23
C ALA A 396 -30.67 27.88 -11.14
N VAL A 397 -29.37 28.22 -11.02
CA VAL A 397 -28.91 29.62 -10.95
C VAL A 397 -28.74 30.25 -12.33
N VAL A 398 -28.47 29.46 -13.38
CA VAL A 398 -28.29 29.96 -14.75
C VAL A 398 -29.63 30.16 -15.51
N GLY A 399 -30.71 29.55 -15.02
CA GLY A 399 -32.03 29.56 -15.68
C GLY A 399 -32.98 30.71 -15.35
N ARG A 400 -32.53 31.84 -14.76
CA ARG A 400 -33.43 32.99 -14.52
C ARG A 400 -33.53 33.88 -15.77
N PRO A 401 -34.68 33.95 -16.48
CA PRO A 401 -34.87 34.94 -17.53
C PRO A 401 -34.90 36.34 -16.90
N ARG A 402 -34.05 37.24 -17.44
CA ARG A 402 -34.12 38.68 -17.16
C ARG A 402 -35.51 39.19 -17.55
N ARG A 403 -36.21 39.84 -16.62
CA ARG A 403 -37.35 40.72 -16.91
C ARG A 403 -36.89 42.18 -16.82
#